data_AF-A0A376H4P6-F1
#
_entry.id   AF-A0A376H4P6-F1
#
_cell.length_a   1.000
_cell.length_b   1.000
_cell.length_c   1.000
_cell.angle_alpha   90.00
_cell.angle_beta   90.00
_cell.angle_gamma   90.00
#
_symmetry.space_group_name_H-M   'P 1'
#
loop_
_entity.id
_entity.type
_entity.pdbx_description
1 polymer ?
#
loop_
_entity_poly.entity_id
_entity_poly.type
_entity_poly.pdbx_seq_one_letter_code
_entity_poly.pdbx_strand_id
1 'polypeptide(L)'
;MEFAKIFKKVDRNSCEFLLIPYDSSKINYSDFIKSQRKRGFRQVLFNTELMLFLVKATSKNSDIILTKIKMSEDAEDGIQEELNHWLLQLRTQPNNIYKIVSELEWISDKESIDIMELRFLNKNTSSEITIKSNGICLGRKIEKVFDSFISKCLLRYFYEE
;
A
#
# COMPACT_ATOMS: atom_id res chain seq x y z
N MET A 1 18.21 2.33 -0.20
CA MET A 1 16.81 2.15 0.22
C MET A 1 16.24 3.53 0.46
N GLU A 2 15.12 3.84 -0.19
CA GLU A 2 14.44 5.13 -0.07
C GLU A 2 13.33 5.03 0.97
N PHE A 3 13.01 6.17 1.60
CA PHE A 3 11.95 6.27 2.59
C PHE A 3 11.13 7.52 2.33
N ALA A 4 9.82 7.37 2.35
CA ALA A 4 8.88 8.45 2.11
C ALA A 4 7.58 8.21 2.87
N LYS A 5 6.68 9.19 2.82
CA LYS A 5 5.30 9.06 3.26
C LYS A 5 4.37 9.67 2.23
N ILE A 6 3.24 9.02 2.01
CA ILE A 6 2.22 9.49 1.09
C ILE A 6 1.35 10.55 1.78
N PHE A 7 1.19 11.68 1.10
CA PHE A 7 0.27 12.74 1.45
C PHE A 7 -0.69 13.02 0.30
N LYS A 8 -1.84 13.58 0.64
CA LYS A 8 -2.76 14.18 -0.32
C LYS A 8 -2.80 15.69 -0.14
N LYS A 9 -2.89 16.41 -1.25
CA LYS A 9 -3.20 17.83 -1.28
C LYS A 9 -4.43 18.03 -2.14
N VAL A 10 -5.40 18.74 -1.59
CA VAL A 10 -6.65 19.06 -2.29
C VAL A 10 -6.65 20.57 -2.51
N ASP A 11 -6.68 20.95 -3.78
CA ASP A 11 -6.93 22.32 -4.22
C ASP A 11 -8.35 22.40 -4.81
N ARG A 12 -8.83 23.60 -5.17
CA ARG A 12 -10.25 23.83 -5.54
C ARG A 12 -10.79 22.87 -6.61
N ASN A 13 -9.94 22.46 -7.56
CA ASN A 13 -10.33 21.63 -8.71
C ASN A 13 -9.46 20.37 -8.89
N SER A 14 -8.57 20.06 -7.95
CA SER A 14 -7.64 18.94 -8.11
C SER A 14 -7.31 18.28 -6.78
N CYS A 15 -7.09 16.96 -6.83
CA CYS A 15 -6.42 16.23 -5.77
C CYS A 15 -5.13 15.65 -6.31
N GLU A 16 -4.04 15.88 -5.59
CA GLU A 16 -2.73 15.32 -5.89
C GLU A 16 -2.27 14.43 -4.73
N PHE A 17 -1.74 13.26 -5.07
CA PHE A 17 -1.06 12.39 -4.13
C PHE A 17 0.45 12.50 -4.34
N LEU A 18 1.19 12.69 -3.26
CA LEU A 18 2.62 12.97 -3.31
C LEU A 18 3.38 12.04 -2.36
N LEU A 19 4.50 11.51 -2.83
CA LEU A 19 5.52 10.92 -1.98
C LEU A 19 6.44 12.02 -1.44
N ILE A 20 6.39 12.24 -0.13
CA ILE A 20 7.29 13.18 0.53
C ILE A 20 8.39 12.39 1.23
N PRO A 21 9.69 12.62 0.92
CA PRO A 21 10.79 11.94 1.58
C PRO A 21 10.71 12.07 3.10
N TYR A 22 10.86 10.95 3.79
CA TYR A 22 10.75 10.87 5.24
C TYR A 22 11.61 9.73 5.76
N ASP A 23 12.60 10.06 6.58
CA ASP A 23 13.50 9.11 7.22
C ASP A 23 13.41 9.31 8.74
N SER A 24 12.87 8.31 9.45
CA SER A 24 12.64 8.38 10.89
C SER A 24 13.92 8.45 11.72
N SER A 25 15.07 8.11 11.14
CA SER A 25 16.37 8.30 11.79
C SER A 25 16.83 9.76 11.80
N LYS A 26 16.24 10.60 10.93
CA LYS A 26 16.64 12.01 10.73
C LYS A 26 15.62 13.00 11.25
N ILE A 27 14.33 12.70 11.15
CA ILE A 27 13.25 13.63 11.51
C ILE A 27 12.23 12.89 12.37
N ASN A 28 11.85 13.50 13.49
CA ASN A 28 10.77 12.98 14.32
C ASN A 28 9.45 12.95 13.53
N TYR A 29 8.70 11.84 13.64
CA TYR A 29 7.44 11.66 12.93
C TYR A 29 6.43 12.78 13.21
N SER A 30 6.24 13.16 14.48
CA SER A 30 5.26 14.18 14.87
C SER A 30 5.59 15.53 14.24
N ASP A 31 6.86 15.92 14.25
CA ASP A 31 7.30 17.19 13.67
C ASP A 31 7.21 17.17 12.14
N PHE A 32 7.55 16.05 11.52
CA PHE A 32 7.34 15.85 10.10
C PHE A 32 5.86 16.02 9.71
N ILE A 33 4.94 15.33 10.40
CA ILE A 33 3.50 15.48 10.13
C ILE A 33 3.02 16.93 10.34
N LYS A 34 3.43 17.58 11.43
CA LYS A 34 3.07 18.98 11.71
C LYS A 34 3.56 19.91 10.61
N SER A 35 4.80 19.73 10.15
CA SER A 35 5.38 20.56 9.07
C SER A 35 4.61 20.40 7.75
N GLN A 36 4.22 19.18 7.39
CA GLN A 36 3.45 18.95 6.16
C GLN A 36 2.02 19.47 6.27
N ARG A 37 1.39 19.34 7.45
CA ARG A 37 0.06 19.93 7.70
C ARG A 37 0.07 21.44 7.53
N LYS A 38 1.09 22.14 8.03
CA LYS A 38 1.26 23.59 7.83
C LYS A 38 1.36 24.00 6.35
N ARG A 39 1.83 23.08 5.49
CA ARG A 39 1.93 23.27 4.04
C ARG A 39 0.63 22.88 3.28
N GLY A 40 -0.43 22.54 4.01
CA GLY A 40 -1.73 22.16 3.43
C GLY A 40 -1.85 20.67 3.07
N PHE A 41 -0.85 19.84 3.40
CA PHE A 41 -0.93 18.41 3.15
C PHE A 41 -1.75 17.68 4.21
N ARG A 42 -2.52 16.68 3.78
CA ARG A 42 -3.20 15.71 4.65
C ARG A 42 -2.56 14.35 4.51
N GLN A 43 -2.44 13.62 5.62
CA GLN A 43 -1.92 12.27 5.60
C GLN A 43 -2.89 11.34 4.87
N VAL A 44 -2.35 10.38 4.14
CA VAL A 44 -3.12 9.23 3.64
C VAL A 44 -2.87 8.06 4.58
N LEU A 45 -3.94 7.55 5.18
CA LEU A 45 -3.92 6.31 5.95
C LEU A 45 -4.43 5.20 5.05
N PHE A 46 -3.75 4.06 5.09
CA PHE A 46 -4.08 2.86 4.33
C PHE A 46 -4.78 1.90 5.27
N ASN A 47 -6.07 2.16 5.49
CA ASN A 47 -6.96 1.23 6.16
C ASN A 47 -7.09 -0.07 5.35
N THR A 48 -7.69 -1.08 5.94
CA THR A 48 -7.83 -2.40 5.32
C THR A 48 -8.58 -2.36 3.99
N GLU A 49 -9.61 -1.51 3.86
CA GLU A 49 -10.33 -1.30 2.60
C GLU A 49 -9.42 -0.76 1.48
N LEU A 50 -8.63 0.28 1.74
CA LEU A 50 -7.68 0.81 0.75
C LEU A 50 -6.57 -0.20 0.43
N MET A 51 -6.09 -0.95 1.43
CA MET A 51 -5.12 -2.03 1.21
C MET A 51 -5.70 -3.12 0.29
N LEU A 52 -6.91 -3.58 0.56
CA LEU A 52 -7.65 -4.52 -0.28
C LEU A 52 -7.85 -3.98 -1.70
N PHE A 53 -8.19 -2.70 -1.83
CA PHE A 53 -8.32 -2.04 -3.13
C PHE A 53 -7.02 -2.13 -3.94
N LEU A 54 -5.87 -1.88 -3.32
CA LEU A 54 -4.56 -2.03 -3.98
C LEU A 54 -4.28 -3.47 -4.38
N VAL A 55 -4.57 -4.45 -3.51
CA VAL A 55 -4.42 -5.88 -3.82
C VAL A 55 -5.26 -6.24 -5.04
N LYS A 56 -6.55 -5.88 -5.06
CA LYS A 56 -7.46 -6.10 -6.19
C LYS A 56 -6.93 -5.44 -7.48
N ALA A 57 -6.38 -4.23 -7.38
CA ALA A 57 -5.88 -3.50 -8.54
C ALA A 57 -4.68 -4.19 -9.23
N THR A 58 -3.92 -5.05 -8.54
CA THR A 58 -2.83 -5.83 -9.16
C THR A 58 -3.33 -6.79 -10.24
N SER A 59 -4.55 -7.32 -10.11
CA SER A 59 -5.17 -8.19 -11.13
C SER A 59 -5.32 -7.49 -12.50
N LYS A 60 -5.43 -6.16 -12.49
CA LYS A 60 -5.60 -5.33 -13.69
C LYS A 60 -4.28 -4.73 -14.19
N ASN A 61 -3.17 -4.99 -13.51
CA ASN A 61 -1.87 -4.42 -13.84
C ASN A 61 -0.80 -5.51 -13.87
N SER A 62 -0.54 -6.04 -15.08
CA SER A 62 0.39 -7.15 -15.27
C SER A 62 1.85 -6.81 -14.93
N ASP A 63 2.20 -5.53 -14.82
CA ASP A 63 3.56 -5.08 -14.51
C ASP A 63 3.86 -5.08 -13.02
N ILE A 64 2.81 -5.10 -12.19
CA ILE A 64 2.91 -5.02 -10.74
C ILE A 64 2.63 -6.38 -10.13
N ILE A 65 3.56 -6.85 -9.31
CA ILE A 65 3.47 -8.11 -8.59
C ILE A 65 3.34 -7.80 -7.10
N LEU A 66 2.30 -8.31 -6.46
CA LEU A 66 2.19 -8.35 -5.01
C LEU A 66 3.16 -9.40 -4.46
N THR A 67 4.12 -8.98 -3.64
CA THR A 67 5.19 -9.85 -3.14
C THR A 67 5.16 -10.08 -1.64
N LYS A 68 4.36 -9.29 -0.91
CA LYS A 68 4.18 -9.45 0.54
C LYS A 68 2.85 -8.87 0.99
N ILE A 69 2.23 -9.55 1.95
CA ILE A 69 1.16 -9.04 2.81
C ILE A 69 1.60 -9.31 4.25
N LYS A 70 1.50 -8.30 5.13
CA LYS A 70 1.69 -8.46 6.58
C LYS A 70 0.40 -8.07 7.28
N MET A 71 -0.15 -8.99 8.07
CA MET A 71 -1.30 -8.71 8.94
C MET A 71 -0.85 -8.06 10.26
N SER A 72 -1.80 -7.63 11.09
CA SER A 72 -1.53 -7.23 12.47
C SER A 72 -0.97 -8.41 13.28
N GLU A 73 -0.30 -8.09 14.39
CA GLU A 73 0.23 -9.11 15.30
C GLU A 73 -0.88 -9.85 16.07
N ASP A 74 -2.09 -9.29 16.05
CA ASP A 74 -3.30 -9.92 16.61
C ASP A 74 -3.88 -11.02 15.70
N ALA A 75 -3.35 -11.17 14.48
CA ALA A 75 -3.76 -12.25 13.60
C ALA A 75 -3.26 -13.60 14.13
N GLU A 76 -4.13 -14.61 14.09
CA GLU A 76 -3.72 -15.98 14.41
C GLU A 76 -2.55 -16.42 13.52
N ASP A 77 -1.56 -17.12 14.10
CA ASP A 77 -0.31 -17.50 13.42
C ASP A 77 -0.54 -18.17 12.06
N GLY A 78 -1.61 -18.97 11.93
CA GLY A 78 -1.97 -19.66 10.69
C GLY A 78 -2.35 -18.74 9.52
N ILE A 79 -2.91 -17.55 9.80
CA ILE A 79 -3.36 -16.61 8.78
C ILE A 79 -2.18 -16.11 7.94
N GLN A 80 -1.08 -15.73 8.61
CA GLN A 80 0.09 -15.20 7.92
C GLN A 80 0.78 -16.28 7.08
N GLU A 81 0.79 -17.53 7.55
CA GLU A 81 1.32 -18.68 6.82
C GLU A 81 0.49 -18.99 5.57
N GLU A 82 -0.84 -18.99 5.70
CA GLU A 82 -1.76 -19.20 4.58
C GLU A 82 -1.61 -18.11 3.51
N LEU A 83 -1.56 -16.84 3.91
CA LEU A 83 -1.32 -15.74 2.97
C LEU A 83 0.01 -15.88 2.24
N ASN A 84 1.07 -16.32 2.93
CA ASN A 84 2.37 -16.59 2.32
C ASN A 84 2.29 -17.74 1.31
N HIS A 85 1.52 -18.79 1.62
CA HIS A 85 1.26 -19.89 0.69
C HIS A 85 0.58 -19.38 -0.60
N TRP A 86 -0.48 -18.59 -0.48
CA TRP A 86 -1.19 -18.02 -1.63
C TRP A 86 -0.32 -17.06 -2.45
N LEU A 87 0.48 -16.22 -1.80
CA LEU A 87 1.43 -15.32 -2.46
C LEU A 87 2.49 -16.08 -3.28
N LEU A 88 2.95 -17.24 -2.81
CA LEU A 88 3.86 -18.09 -3.58
C LEU A 88 3.17 -18.64 -4.84
N GLN A 89 1.90 -19.03 -4.72
CA GLN A 89 1.13 -19.55 -5.86
C GLN A 89 0.83 -18.48 -6.93
N LEU A 90 0.78 -17.19 -6.58
CA LEU A 90 0.59 -16.11 -7.58
C LEU A 90 1.63 -16.13 -8.69
N ARG A 91 2.84 -16.64 -8.42
CA ARG A 91 3.93 -16.72 -9.41
C ARG A 91 3.60 -17.63 -10.58
N THR A 92 2.80 -18.66 -10.35
CA THR A 92 2.42 -19.67 -11.36
C THR A 92 0.95 -19.58 -11.74
N GLN A 93 0.11 -19.00 -10.88
CA GLN A 93 -1.33 -18.90 -11.05
C GLN A 93 -1.81 -17.49 -10.67
N PRO A 94 -1.67 -16.49 -11.57
CA PRO A 94 -2.07 -15.10 -11.29
C PRO A 94 -3.54 -14.93 -10.88
N ASN A 95 -4.42 -15.81 -11.36
CA ASN A 95 -5.85 -15.83 -11.00
C ASN A 95 -6.09 -16.14 -9.51
N ASN A 96 -5.11 -16.66 -8.77
CA ASN A 96 -5.25 -16.86 -7.32
C ASN A 96 -5.29 -15.56 -6.53
N ILE A 97 -5.10 -14.39 -7.16
CA ILE A 97 -5.30 -13.09 -6.51
C ILE A 97 -6.72 -12.94 -5.95
N TYR A 98 -7.73 -13.53 -6.60
CA TYR A 98 -9.10 -13.51 -6.09
C TYR A 98 -9.26 -14.29 -4.79
N LYS A 99 -8.49 -15.37 -4.58
CA LYS A 99 -8.48 -16.11 -3.31
C LYS A 99 -7.89 -15.26 -2.21
N ILE A 100 -6.74 -14.63 -2.46
CA ILE A 100 -6.11 -13.70 -1.50
C ILE A 100 -7.07 -12.58 -1.12
N VAL A 101 -7.76 -11.98 -2.09
CA VAL A 101 -8.74 -10.94 -1.84
C VAL A 101 -9.88 -11.46 -0.96
N SER A 102 -10.45 -12.62 -1.29
CA SER A 102 -11.53 -13.23 -0.52
C SER A 102 -11.12 -13.56 0.91
N GLU A 103 -9.92 -14.11 1.11
CA GLU A 103 -9.39 -14.41 2.45
C GLU A 103 -9.19 -13.13 3.25
N LEU A 104 -8.57 -12.10 2.66
CA LEU A 104 -8.35 -10.82 3.34
C LEU A 104 -9.67 -10.10 3.69
N GLU A 105 -10.69 -10.19 2.84
CA GLU A 105 -12.03 -9.67 3.14
C GLU A 105 -12.66 -10.42 4.31
N TRP A 106 -12.59 -11.76 4.31
CA TRP A 106 -13.13 -12.57 5.39
C TRP A 106 -12.44 -12.27 6.73
N ILE A 107 -11.10 -12.22 6.73
CA ILE A 107 -10.28 -11.90 7.90
C ILE A 107 -10.61 -10.49 8.42
N SER A 108 -10.71 -9.51 7.53
CA SER A 108 -11.04 -8.13 7.90
C SER A 108 -12.44 -8.02 8.51
N ASP A 109 -13.43 -8.69 7.92
CA ASP A 109 -14.83 -8.54 8.33
C ASP A 109 -15.19 -9.37 9.57
N LYS A 110 -14.60 -10.55 9.73
CA LYS A 110 -14.93 -11.48 10.82
C LYS A 110 -14.06 -11.29 12.05
N GLU A 111 -12.76 -11.12 11.83
CA GLU A 111 -11.79 -11.07 12.92
C GLU A 111 -11.35 -9.63 13.22
N SER A 112 -11.80 -8.64 12.44
CA SER A 112 -11.39 -7.22 12.58
C SER A 112 -9.86 -7.05 12.53
N ILE A 113 -9.18 -7.91 11.76
CA ILE A 113 -7.72 -7.92 11.65
C ILE A 113 -7.29 -6.98 10.52
N ASP A 114 -6.39 -6.06 10.83
CA ASP A 114 -5.90 -5.06 9.89
C ASP A 114 -4.72 -5.55 9.02
N ILE A 115 -4.68 -5.06 7.78
CA ILE A 115 -3.51 -5.20 6.91
C ILE A 115 -2.47 -4.12 7.25
N MET A 116 -1.34 -4.53 7.81
CA MET A 116 -0.29 -3.62 8.28
C MET A 116 0.69 -3.21 7.19
N GLU A 117 0.97 -4.09 6.23
CA GLU A 117 1.98 -3.84 5.19
C GLU A 117 1.65 -4.59 3.90
N LEU A 118 1.82 -3.92 2.76
CA LEU A 118 1.86 -4.53 1.44
C LEU A 118 3.19 -4.24 0.76
N ARG A 119 3.68 -5.17 -0.07
CA ARG A 119 4.84 -4.94 -0.94
C ARG A 119 4.53 -5.25 -2.38
N PHE A 120 4.94 -4.32 -3.25
CA PHE A 120 4.76 -4.42 -4.68
C PHE A 120 6.11 -4.32 -5.41
N LEU A 121 6.28 -5.15 -6.43
CA LEU A 121 7.41 -5.13 -7.35
C LEU A 121 6.92 -4.78 -8.75
N ASN A 122 7.52 -3.76 -9.38
CA ASN A 122 7.34 -3.50 -10.80
C ASN A 122 8.37 -4.31 -11.60
N LYS A 123 7.90 -5.31 -12.36
CA LYS A 123 8.77 -6.26 -13.09
C LYS A 123 9.63 -5.58 -14.16
N ASN A 124 9.10 -4.56 -14.82
CA ASN A 124 9.77 -3.90 -15.95
C ASN A 124 10.92 -3.00 -15.49
N THR A 125 10.76 -2.34 -14.34
CA THR A 125 11.76 -1.41 -13.82
C THR A 125 12.61 -2.00 -12.70
N SER A 126 12.26 -3.20 -12.22
CA SER A 126 12.79 -3.80 -11.00
C SER A 126 12.68 -2.85 -9.79
N SER A 127 11.64 -2.02 -9.75
CA SER A 127 11.40 -1.08 -8.65
C SER A 127 10.48 -1.71 -7.62
N GLU A 128 10.70 -1.44 -6.34
CA GLU A 128 9.93 -2.04 -5.25
C GLU A 128 9.45 -0.96 -4.30
N ILE A 129 8.20 -1.06 -3.86
CA ILE A 129 7.64 -0.25 -2.79
C ILE A 129 6.95 -1.15 -1.77
N THR A 130 7.29 -0.96 -0.50
CA THR A 130 6.55 -1.46 0.65
C THR A 130 5.75 -0.30 1.22
N ILE A 131 4.45 -0.49 1.44
CA ILE A 131 3.52 0.50 1.98
C ILE A 131 2.96 -0.02 3.30
N LYS A 132 3.04 0.78 4.35
CA LYS A 132 2.48 0.47 5.66
C LYS A 132 1.10 1.12 5.84
N SER A 133 0.30 0.63 6.78
CA SER A 133 -1.03 1.17 7.13
C SER A 133 -1.04 2.67 7.44
N ASN A 134 0.06 3.20 7.99
CA ASN A 134 0.22 4.64 8.23
C ASN A 134 0.66 5.45 6.99
N GLY A 135 0.78 4.85 5.81
CA GLY A 135 1.21 5.50 4.57
C GLY A 135 2.71 5.75 4.44
N ILE A 136 3.54 5.23 5.35
CA ILE A 136 4.99 5.20 5.17
C ILE A 136 5.34 4.20 4.07
N CYS A 137 6.26 4.62 3.21
CA CYS A 137 6.75 3.86 2.07
C CYS A 137 8.26 3.65 2.19
N LEU A 138 8.74 2.47 1.80
CA LEU A 138 10.17 2.18 1.69
C LEU A 138 10.46 1.19 0.56
N GLY A 139 11.65 1.28 -0.02
CA GLY A 139 12.05 0.35 -1.09
C GLY A 139 13.15 0.89 -2.01
N ARG A 140 13.06 0.54 -3.30
CA ARG A 140 14.03 0.90 -4.34
C ARG A 140 13.30 1.55 -5.50
N LYS A 141 13.66 2.79 -5.85
CA LYS A 141 12.99 3.57 -6.91
C LYS A 141 11.48 3.64 -6.64
N ILE A 142 11.12 3.97 -5.40
CA ILE A 142 9.73 3.90 -4.90
C ILE A 142 8.81 4.81 -5.72
N GLU A 143 9.34 5.92 -6.24
CA GLU A 143 8.66 6.86 -7.13
C GLU A 143 8.12 6.17 -8.37
N LYS A 144 8.86 5.21 -8.96
CA LYS A 144 8.43 4.51 -10.17
C LYS A 144 7.20 3.65 -9.93
N VAL A 145 7.13 2.96 -8.79
CA VAL A 145 5.94 2.15 -8.45
C VAL A 145 4.78 3.06 -8.03
N PHE A 146 5.08 4.15 -7.32
CA PHE A 146 4.07 5.11 -6.92
C PHE A 146 3.40 5.80 -8.11
N ASP A 147 4.16 6.34 -9.05
CA ASP A 147 3.64 7.06 -10.21
C ASP A 147 2.91 6.11 -11.17
N SER A 148 3.45 4.92 -11.39
CA SER A 148 2.88 3.97 -12.36
C SER A 148 1.62 3.25 -11.85
N PHE A 149 1.49 3.07 -10.52
CA PHE A 149 0.46 2.22 -9.92
C PHE A 149 -0.26 2.87 -8.73
N ILE A 150 0.43 3.21 -7.65
CA ILE A 150 -0.21 3.58 -6.37
C ILE A 150 -1.00 4.88 -6.49
N SER A 151 -0.42 5.94 -7.05
CA SER A 151 -1.07 7.24 -7.23
C SER A 151 -2.36 7.14 -8.04
N LYS A 152 -2.35 6.34 -9.12
CA LYS A 152 -3.54 6.06 -9.95
C LYS A 152 -4.61 5.32 -9.16
N CYS A 153 -4.22 4.34 -8.33
CA CYS A 153 -5.17 3.63 -7.48
C CYS A 153 -5.78 4.56 -6.43
N LEU A 154 -4.98 5.45 -5.84
CA LEU A 154 -5.48 6.44 -4.88
C LEU A 154 -6.45 7.43 -5.52
N LEU A 155 -6.17 7.91 -6.73
CA LEU A 155 -7.11 8.77 -7.47
C LEU A 155 -8.45 8.07 -7.70
N ARG A 156 -8.42 6.80 -8.14
CA ARG A 156 -9.63 6.00 -8.34
C ARG A 156 -10.42 5.81 -7.05
N TYR A 157 -9.76 5.34 -5.99
CA TYR A 157 -10.41 5.04 -4.71
C TYR A 157 -11.06 6.27 -4.07
N PHE A 158 -10.42 7.45 -4.14
CA PHE A 158 -10.95 8.64 -3.47
C PHE A 158 -11.94 9.46 -4.31
N TYR A 159 -12.02 9.27 -5.64
CA TYR A 159 -12.73 10.20 -6.52
C TYR A 159 -13.44 9.59 -7.74
N GLU A 160 -13.29 8.29 -8.02
CA GLU A 160 -13.97 7.63 -9.16
C GLU A 160 -15.03 6.61 -8.70
N GLU A 161 -15.58 6.75 -7.48
CA GLU A 161 -16.76 6.01 -7.02
C GLU A 161 -18.07 6.78 -7.26
#